data_AF-A0A5K7ZMJ7-F1
#
_entry.id   AF-A0A5K7ZMJ7-F1
#
_cell.length_a   1.000
_cell.length_b   1.000
_cell.length_c   1.000
_cell.angle_alpha   90.00
_cell.angle_beta   90.00
_cell.angle_gamma   90.00
#
_symmetry.space_group_name_H-M   'P 1'
#
loop_
_entity.id
_entity.type
_entity.pdbx_description
1 polymer ?
#
loop_
_entity_poly.entity_id
_entity_poly.type
_entity_poly.pdbx_seq_one_letter_code
_entity_poly.pdbx_strand_id
1 'polypeptide(L)'
;MKKWKCTVCGYIHTGDEPPDKCPVCGAPKSRFVEVTEPESPKPEPAAAPKPEAEPSPEPEPAKTAEPPKAAQPEEPEPTSPFKDSRYRRLFETMTRFHGHPISVHIPNGLLPVCVLFIFLSAIFGLHGMARAATYNLGVVALSMPLVLFSGWVDWQNRFNGAVTDVFIVKIACGIVVTVTAWFLFIWLLVNPQVVTTPQTSRVAFFAINLIMLAAAGTAGWYGGKLVFRD
;
A
#
# COMPACT_ATOMS: atom_id res chain seq x y z
N MET A 1 -3.13 8.95 32.23
CA MET A 1 -3.02 9.61 30.92
C MET A 1 -4.11 9.08 30.03
N LYS A 2 -4.85 9.95 29.33
CA LYS A 2 -5.90 9.52 28.40
C LYS A 2 -5.27 8.94 27.12
N LYS A 3 -6.03 8.08 26.44
CA LYS A 3 -5.67 7.52 25.13
C LYS A 3 -6.70 7.98 24.11
N TRP A 4 -6.24 8.43 22.95
CA TRP A 4 -7.09 8.92 21.87
C TRP A 4 -6.81 8.13 20.59
N LYS A 5 -7.84 7.50 20.02
CA LYS A 5 -7.72 6.72 18.79
C LYS A 5 -8.25 7.49 17.60
N CYS A 6 -7.43 7.61 16.55
CA CYS A 6 -7.86 8.18 15.27
C CYS A 6 -8.85 7.23 14.57
N THR A 7 -10.04 7.72 14.23
CA THR A 7 -11.09 6.94 13.54
C THR A 7 -10.80 6.70 12.06
N VAL A 8 -9.81 7.38 11.48
CA VAL A 8 -9.43 7.22 10.08
C VAL A 8 -8.36 6.14 9.91
N CYS A 9 -7.24 6.23 10.64
CA CYS A 9 -6.10 5.33 10.45
C CYS A 9 -5.80 4.42 11.64
N GLY A 10 -6.48 4.58 12.77
CA GLY A 10 -6.29 3.77 13.97
C GLY A 10 -5.07 4.13 14.83
N TYR A 11 -4.37 5.23 14.55
CA TYR A 11 -3.27 5.74 15.40
C TYR A 11 -3.76 6.01 16.83
N ILE A 12 -2.95 5.66 17.84
CA ILE A 12 -3.25 5.89 19.27
C ILE A 12 -2.30 6.96 19.79
N HIS A 13 -2.86 8.07 20.25
CA HIS A 13 -2.14 9.13 20.95
C HIS A 13 -2.34 8.99 22.46
N THR A 14 -1.26 9.11 23.23
CA THR A 14 -1.31 9.15 24.70
C THR A 14 -1.03 10.56 25.16
N GLY A 15 -2.00 11.18 25.84
CA GLY A 15 -1.94 12.59 26.25
C GLY A 15 -3.29 13.07 26.77
N ASP A 16 -3.32 14.22 27.43
CA ASP A 16 -4.57 14.76 28.00
C ASP A 16 -5.57 15.17 26.91
N GLU A 17 -5.07 15.59 25.75
CA GLU A 17 -5.86 15.96 24.56
C GLU A 17 -5.32 15.29 23.29
N PRO A 18 -6.17 15.06 22.26
CA PRO A 18 -5.69 14.56 20.96
C PRO A 18 -4.94 15.66 20.18
N PRO A 19 -4.02 15.28 19.28
CA PRO A 19 -3.28 16.25 18.47
C PRO A 19 -4.18 16.96 17.44
N ASP A 20 -3.80 18.16 17.03
CA ASP A 20 -4.55 18.96 16.04
C ASP A 20 -4.70 18.26 14.68
N LYS A 21 -3.61 17.61 14.24
CA LYS A 21 -3.59 16.73 13.07
C LYS A 21 -3.01 15.38 13.45
N CYS A 22 -3.63 14.31 12.97
CA CYS A 22 -3.11 12.97 13.13
C CYS A 22 -1.74 12.86 12.45
N PRO A 23 -0.67 12.45 13.16
CA PRO A 23 0.66 12.40 12.59
C PRO A 23 0.76 11.41 11.44
N VAL A 24 -0.06 10.34 11.44
CA VAL A 24 -0.02 9.26 10.45
C VAL A 24 -0.76 9.64 9.16
N CYS A 25 -2.04 10.01 9.25
CA CYS A 25 -2.90 10.24 8.08
C CYS A 25 -3.28 11.70 7.83
N GLY A 26 -2.95 12.63 8.72
CA GLY A 26 -3.30 14.05 8.60
C GLY A 26 -4.76 14.40 8.91
N ALA A 27 -5.57 13.46 9.42
CA ALA A 27 -6.95 13.74 9.83
C ALA A 27 -7.02 14.76 10.99
N PRO A 28 -8.04 15.64 11.05
CA PRO A 28 -8.15 16.66 12.09
C PRO A 28 -8.47 16.06 13.48
N LYS A 29 -8.25 16.84 14.54
CA LYS A 29 -8.56 16.51 15.96
C LYS A 29 -9.97 15.92 16.16
N SER A 30 -10.96 16.38 15.39
CA SER A 30 -12.35 15.88 15.42
C SER A 30 -12.52 14.42 14.99
N ARG A 31 -11.49 13.81 14.40
CA ARG A 31 -11.45 12.38 14.04
C ARG A 31 -10.77 11.53 15.11
N PHE A 32 -10.64 12.02 16.35
CA PHE A 32 -10.17 11.23 17.49
C PHE A 32 -11.31 10.92 18.45
N VAL A 33 -11.29 9.71 19.00
CA VAL A 33 -12.19 9.27 20.07
C VAL A 33 -11.37 8.86 21.28
N GLU A 34 -11.82 9.23 22.48
CA GLU A 34 -11.19 8.80 23.73
C GLU A 34 -11.43 7.29 23.91
N VAL A 35 -10.37 6.54 24.21
CA VAL A 35 -10.43 5.11 24.50
C VAL A 35 -10.56 4.94 26.01
N THR A 36 -11.80 4.83 26.49
CA THR A 36 -12.10 4.37 27.85
C THR A 36 -12.03 2.84 27.85
N GLU A 37 -11.09 2.24 28.57
CA GLU A 37 -11.00 0.78 28.72
C GLU A 37 -12.15 0.27 29.62
N PRO A 38 -13.09 -0.56 29.14
CA PRO A 38 -13.50 -1.72 29.91
C PRO A 38 -12.45 -2.81 29.71
N GLU A 39 -11.94 -3.38 30.79
CA GLU A 39 -10.99 -4.49 30.81
C GLU A 39 -11.38 -5.55 29.75
N SER A 40 -10.50 -5.78 28.78
CA SER A 40 -10.54 -6.96 27.92
C SER A 40 -9.33 -7.83 28.25
N PRO A 41 -9.51 -9.16 28.36
CA PRO A 41 -8.48 -10.04 28.89
C PRO A 41 -7.28 -10.11 27.95
N LYS A 42 -6.11 -9.95 28.59
CA LYS A 42 -4.76 -9.94 28.07
C LYS A 42 -4.45 -11.20 27.23
N PRO A 43 -3.87 -11.09 26.01
CA PRO A 43 -3.28 -12.25 25.34
C PRO A 43 -1.96 -12.62 26.03
N GLU A 44 -1.90 -13.83 26.59
CA GLU A 44 -0.69 -14.39 27.19
C GLU A 44 0.39 -14.73 26.14
N PRO A 45 1.68 -14.59 26.47
CA PRO A 45 2.79 -14.85 25.54
C PRO A 45 3.15 -16.33 25.44
N ALA A 46 3.57 -16.72 24.24
CA ALA A 46 4.12 -18.03 23.91
C ALA A 46 5.31 -18.45 24.79
N ALA A 47 5.29 -19.71 25.27
CA ALA A 47 6.45 -20.42 25.78
C ALA A 47 6.71 -21.68 24.92
N ALA A 48 7.99 -21.93 24.63
CA ALA A 48 8.53 -22.95 23.72
C ALA A 48 8.55 -24.38 24.32
N PRO A 49 8.86 -25.45 23.53
CA PRO A 49 8.46 -26.84 23.81
C PRO A 49 9.59 -27.79 24.29
N LYS A 50 9.19 -28.95 24.89
CA LYS A 50 9.73 -30.35 24.82
C LYS A 50 9.67 -31.10 26.18
N PRO A 51 9.78 -32.47 26.27
CA PRO A 51 9.78 -33.54 25.24
C PRO A 51 8.81 -34.74 25.52
N GLU A 52 8.79 -35.68 24.57
CA GLU A 52 7.95 -36.86 24.33
C GLU A 52 7.89 -37.95 25.44
N ALA A 53 6.75 -38.66 25.51
CA ALA A 53 6.67 -40.11 25.73
C ALA A 53 5.26 -40.66 25.38
N GLU A 54 5.17 -41.52 24.36
CA GLU A 54 4.07 -42.48 24.05
C GLU A 54 4.48 -43.89 24.53
N PRO A 55 3.63 -44.96 24.59
CA PRO A 55 2.40 -45.18 23.79
C PRO A 55 1.16 -45.84 24.49
N SER A 56 -0.02 -45.62 23.87
CA SER A 56 -1.21 -46.48 23.56
C SER A 56 -1.56 -47.77 24.38
N PRO A 57 -2.82 -48.27 24.42
CA PRO A 57 -3.68 -48.48 23.24
C PRO A 57 -5.20 -48.17 23.34
N GLU A 58 -5.79 -47.93 22.17
CA GLU A 58 -7.22 -47.85 21.82
C GLU A 58 -8.04 -49.12 22.13
N PRO A 59 -9.38 -48.99 22.26
CA PRO A 59 -10.26 -49.32 21.13
C PRO A 59 -11.43 -48.34 20.91
N GLU A 60 -11.69 -48.01 19.64
CA GLU A 60 -12.95 -47.41 19.11
C GLU A 60 -14.10 -48.45 19.04
N PRO A 61 -15.37 -48.10 18.67
CA PRO A 61 -16.02 -46.78 18.57
C PRO A 61 -17.45 -46.75 19.17
N ALA A 62 -17.93 -45.60 19.64
CA ALA A 62 -19.38 -45.38 19.84
C ALA A 62 -19.78 -43.95 19.47
N LYS A 63 -20.54 -43.85 18.37
CA LYS A 63 -21.21 -42.64 17.88
C LYS A 63 -22.01 -41.97 19.01
N THR A 64 -21.71 -40.71 19.30
CA THR A 64 -22.65 -39.81 19.99
C THR A 64 -22.55 -38.42 19.39
N ALA A 65 -23.72 -37.85 19.10
CA ALA A 65 -23.93 -36.61 18.37
C ALA A 65 -23.27 -35.40 19.04
N GLU A 66 -22.73 -34.47 18.24
CA GLU A 66 -22.31 -33.16 18.72
C GLU A 66 -23.51 -32.40 19.34
N PRO A 67 -23.37 -31.82 20.54
CA PRO A 67 -24.35 -30.88 21.07
C PRO A 67 -24.29 -29.54 20.29
N PRO A 68 -25.42 -28.81 20.20
CA PRO A 68 -25.51 -27.64 19.33
C PRO A 68 -24.58 -26.52 19.81
N LYS A 69 -23.75 -26.05 18.89
CA LYS A 69 -22.83 -24.92 19.09
C LYS A 69 -23.63 -23.69 19.48
N ALA A 70 -23.48 -23.24 20.73
CA ALA A 70 -24.09 -22.02 21.22
C ALA A 70 -23.70 -20.84 20.31
N ALA A 71 -24.72 -20.13 19.82
CA ALA A 71 -24.55 -18.93 19.03
C ALA A 71 -23.77 -17.89 19.84
N GLN A 72 -22.56 -17.57 19.37
CA GLN A 72 -21.82 -16.41 19.84
C GLN A 72 -22.61 -15.16 19.42
N PRO A 73 -22.65 -14.10 20.25
CA PRO A 73 -23.22 -12.82 19.83
C PRO A 73 -22.48 -12.35 18.57
N GLU A 74 -23.20 -12.20 17.46
CA GLU A 74 -22.65 -11.60 16.24
C GLU A 74 -22.17 -10.18 16.57
N GLU A 75 -20.85 -9.99 16.62
CA GLU A 75 -20.29 -8.65 16.50
C GLU A 75 -20.84 -8.03 15.20
N PRO A 76 -21.33 -6.79 15.21
CA PRO A 76 -21.85 -6.17 14.00
C PRO A 76 -20.74 -6.17 12.94
N GLU A 77 -20.95 -6.92 11.85
CA GLU A 77 -19.98 -6.98 10.75
C GLU A 77 -19.60 -5.54 10.36
N PRO A 78 -18.30 -5.23 10.23
CA PRO A 78 -17.89 -3.91 9.75
C PRO A 78 -18.57 -3.67 8.41
N THR A 79 -19.37 -2.60 8.34
CA THR A 79 -20.15 -2.28 7.14
C THR A 79 -19.19 -1.97 6.00
N SER A 80 -18.93 -2.98 5.16
CA SER A 80 -18.07 -2.87 3.99
C SER A 80 -18.61 -1.75 3.08
N PRO A 81 -17.77 -0.78 2.64
CA PRO A 81 -18.17 0.26 1.70
C PRO A 81 -18.73 -0.29 0.38
N PHE A 82 -18.48 -1.57 0.09
CA PHE A 82 -18.89 -2.26 -1.12
C PHE A 82 -20.00 -3.29 -0.89
N LYS A 83 -20.80 -3.16 0.18
CA LYS A 83 -21.86 -4.13 0.54
C LYS A 83 -22.78 -4.49 -0.64
N ASP A 84 -23.15 -3.51 -1.45
CA ASP A 84 -24.10 -3.67 -2.56
C ASP A 84 -23.40 -3.97 -3.91
N SER A 85 -22.07 -4.08 -3.93
CA SER A 85 -21.30 -4.33 -5.16
C SER A 85 -21.27 -5.83 -5.50
N ARG A 86 -21.50 -6.15 -6.78
CA ARG A 86 -21.28 -7.51 -7.34
C ARG A 86 -19.86 -8.04 -7.17
N TYR A 87 -18.88 -7.16 -6.92
CA TYR A 87 -17.46 -7.49 -6.76
C TYR A 87 -16.98 -7.42 -5.30
N ARG A 88 -17.89 -7.35 -4.32
CA ARG A 88 -17.57 -7.25 -2.88
C ARG A 88 -16.46 -8.20 -2.44
N ARG A 89 -16.62 -9.50 -2.72
CA ARG A 89 -15.64 -10.54 -2.36
C ARG A 89 -14.26 -10.27 -2.93
N LEU A 90 -14.17 -9.81 -4.18
CA LEU A 90 -12.90 -9.50 -4.84
C LEU A 90 -12.22 -8.31 -4.15
N PHE A 91 -12.96 -7.25 -3.85
CA PHE A 91 -12.42 -6.03 -3.24
C PHE A 91 -11.96 -6.28 -1.81
N GLU A 92 -12.74 -7.03 -1.02
CA GLU A 92 -12.36 -7.45 0.33
C GLU A 92 -11.12 -8.36 0.32
N THR A 93 -11.07 -9.31 -0.62
CA THR A 93 -9.91 -10.19 -0.81
C THR A 93 -8.66 -9.39 -1.18
N MET A 94 -8.78 -8.41 -2.08
CA MET A 94 -7.68 -7.53 -2.48
C MET A 94 -7.10 -6.77 -1.29
N THR A 95 -7.95 -6.22 -0.41
CA THR A 95 -7.49 -5.55 0.81
C THR A 95 -6.89 -6.54 1.80
N ARG A 96 -7.53 -7.69 2.02
CA ARG A 96 -7.04 -8.74 2.95
C ARG A 96 -5.64 -9.23 2.60
N PHE A 97 -5.36 -9.41 1.31
CA PHE A 97 -4.06 -9.88 0.83
C PHE A 97 -3.11 -8.74 0.42
N HIS A 98 -3.36 -7.50 0.85
CA HIS A 98 -2.46 -6.37 0.62
C HIS A 98 -2.18 -6.09 -0.88
N GLY A 99 -3.19 -6.23 -1.73
CA GLY A 99 -3.07 -6.08 -3.17
C GLY A 99 -2.50 -4.71 -3.60
N HIS A 100 -2.90 -3.62 -2.93
CA HIS A 100 -2.33 -2.31 -3.20
C HIS A 100 -0.85 -2.23 -2.82
N PRO A 101 -0.42 -2.52 -1.58
CA PRO A 101 0.99 -2.65 -1.23
C PRO A 101 1.78 -3.50 -2.22
N ILE A 102 1.31 -4.69 -2.61
CA ILE A 102 2.00 -5.55 -3.56
C ILE A 102 2.18 -4.84 -4.91
N SER A 103 1.11 -4.26 -5.46
CA SER A 103 1.15 -3.60 -6.77
C SER A 103 2.10 -2.40 -6.82
N VAL A 104 2.20 -1.60 -5.75
CA VAL A 104 3.07 -0.39 -5.73
C VAL A 104 4.56 -0.73 -5.73
N HIS A 105 4.95 -1.96 -5.37
CA HIS A 105 6.36 -2.37 -5.45
C HIS A 105 6.87 -2.39 -6.90
N ILE A 106 5.99 -2.57 -7.89
CA ILE A 106 6.36 -2.53 -9.31
C ILE A 106 6.86 -1.14 -9.71
N PRO A 107 6.06 -0.05 -9.62
CA PRO A 107 6.55 1.29 -9.92
C PRO A 107 7.65 1.72 -8.95
N ASN A 108 7.53 1.46 -7.65
CA ASN A 108 8.50 1.94 -6.67
C ASN A 108 9.87 1.25 -6.80
N GLY A 109 9.90 -0.02 -7.23
CA GLY A 109 11.14 -0.76 -7.46
C GLY A 109 11.74 -0.51 -8.84
N LEU A 110 10.92 -0.54 -9.90
CA LEU A 110 11.42 -0.41 -11.27
C LEU A 110 11.75 1.03 -11.66
N LEU A 111 11.01 2.05 -11.19
CA LEU A 111 11.27 3.44 -11.59
C LEU A 111 12.69 3.91 -11.25
N PRO A 112 13.21 3.71 -10.02
CA PRO A 112 14.59 4.07 -9.71
C PRO A 112 15.60 3.37 -10.62
N VAL A 113 15.37 2.09 -10.93
CA VAL A 113 16.21 1.30 -11.84
C VAL A 113 16.16 1.86 -13.26
N CYS A 114 14.97 2.22 -13.77
CA CYS A 114 14.81 2.85 -15.08
C CYS A 114 15.60 4.15 -15.18
N VAL A 115 15.45 5.03 -14.18
CA VAL A 115 16.15 6.31 -14.16
C VAL A 115 17.65 6.09 -14.08
N LEU A 116 18.12 5.19 -13.21
CA LEU A 116 19.53 4.82 -13.13
C LEU A 116 20.06 4.35 -14.50
N PHE A 117 19.37 3.44 -15.18
CA PHE A 117 19.77 2.94 -16.50
C PHE A 117 19.80 4.04 -17.56
N ILE A 118 18.85 4.97 -17.54
CA ILE A 118 18.84 6.14 -18.43
C ILE A 118 20.08 7.00 -18.22
N PHE A 119 20.43 7.33 -16.97
CA PHE A 119 21.61 8.13 -16.66
C PHE A 119 22.92 7.40 -16.99
N LEU A 120 23.03 6.10 -16.66
CA LEU A 120 24.19 5.29 -17.03
C LEU A 120 24.36 5.20 -18.56
N SER A 121 23.26 5.00 -19.30
CA SER A 121 23.29 5.00 -20.76
C SER A 121 23.73 6.36 -21.33
N ALA A 122 23.28 7.45 -20.71
CA ALA A 122 23.60 8.81 -21.13
C ALA A 122 25.07 9.19 -20.89
N ILE A 123 25.69 8.69 -19.82
CA ILE A 123 27.08 8.97 -19.44
C ILE A 123 28.05 8.07 -20.22
N PHE A 124 27.74 6.77 -20.31
CA PHE A 124 28.65 5.76 -20.85
C PHE A 124 28.34 5.32 -22.29
N GLY A 125 27.28 5.86 -22.92
CA GLY A 125 26.87 5.47 -24.27
C GLY A 125 26.35 4.04 -24.38
N LEU A 126 25.91 3.43 -23.27
CA LEU A 126 25.49 2.03 -23.23
C LEU A 126 24.06 1.88 -23.80
N HIS A 127 23.95 1.57 -25.09
CA HIS A 127 22.65 1.36 -25.76
C HIS A 127 21.82 0.20 -25.17
N GLY A 128 22.47 -0.79 -24.55
CA GLY A 128 21.77 -1.86 -23.82
C GLY A 128 20.95 -1.35 -22.65
N MET A 129 21.49 -0.38 -21.90
CA MET A 129 20.82 0.21 -20.74
C MET A 129 19.62 1.05 -21.13
N ALA A 130 19.71 1.82 -22.23
CA ALA A 130 18.56 2.55 -22.77
C ALA A 130 17.41 1.60 -23.13
N ARG A 131 17.70 0.49 -23.83
CA ARG A 131 16.68 -0.52 -24.18
C ARG A 131 16.05 -1.16 -22.94
N ALA A 132 16.87 -1.53 -21.96
CA ALA A 132 16.39 -2.09 -20.70
C ALA A 132 15.48 -1.09 -19.95
N ALA A 133 15.87 0.19 -19.91
CA ALA A 133 15.05 1.24 -19.32
C ALA A 133 13.72 1.41 -20.04
N THR A 134 13.69 1.36 -21.38
CA THR A 134 12.44 1.45 -22.15
C THR A 134 11.46 0.33 -21.78
N TYR A 135 11.93 -0.92 -21.69
CA TYR A 135 11.05 -2.05 -21.33
C TYR A 135 10.57 -1.96 -19.88
N ASN A 136 11.47 -1.67 -18.94
CA ASN A 136 11.09 -1.51 -17.53
C ASN A 136 10.09 -0.35 -17.34
N LEU A 137 10.28 0.76 -18.05
CA LEU A 137 9.34 1.88 -18.02
C LEU A 137 7.98 1.51 -18.60
N GLY A 138 7.95 0.67 -19.64
CA GLY A 138 6.72 0.09 -20.17
C GLY A 138 5.98 -0.76 -19.13
N VAL A 139 6.69 -1.62 -18.39
CA VAL A 139 6.11 -2.40 -17.28
C VAL A 139 5.51 -1.49 -16.22
N VAL A 140 6.23 -0.43 -15.83
CA VAL A 140 5.71 0.58 -14.90
C VAL A 140 4.42 1.21 -15.43
N ALA A 141 4.44 1.76 -16.65
CA ALA A 141 3.29 2.46 -17.24
C ALA A 141 2.05 1.56 -17.36
N LEU A 142 2.24 0.30 -17.77
CA LEU A 142 1.18 -0.70 -17.90
C LEU A 142 0.66 -1.20 -16.55
N SER A 143 1.47 -1.13 -15.48
CA SER A 143 1.04 -1.52 -14.12
C SER A 143 0.21 -0.44 -13.43
N MET A 144 0.31 0.83 -13.84
CA MET A 144 -0.35 1.95 -13.14
C MET A 144 -1.87 1.81 -13.00
N PRO A 145 -2.64 1.35 -14.01
CA PRO A 145 -4.08 1.12 -13.84
C PRO A 145 -4.42 0.17 -12.68
N LEU A 146 -3.65 -0.92 -12.52
CA LEU A 146 -3.81 -1.86 -11.42
C LEU A 146 -3.44 -1.21 -10.07
N VAL A 147 -2.37 -0.42 -10.04
CA VAL A 147 -1.91 0.30 -8.84
C VAL A 147 -2.94 1.33 -8.37
N LEU A 148 -3.47 2.13 -9.28
CA LEU A 148 -4.49 3.15 -8.98
C LEU A 148 -5.80 2.51 -8.54
N PHE A 149 -6.24 1.45 -9.24
CA PHE A 149 -7.45 0.73 -8.89
C PHE A 149 -7.36 0.07 -7.50
N SER A 150 -6.29 -0.69 -7.27
CA SER A 150 -6.07 -1.32 -5.96
C SER A 150 -5.92 -0.27 -4.84
N GLY A 151 -5.30 0.88 -5.14
CA GLY A 151 -5.20 2.01 -4.20
C GLY A 151 -6.54 2.61 -3.84
N TRP A 152 -7.45 2.76 -4.82
CA TRP A 152 -8.81 3.21 -4.57
C TRP A 152 -9.60 2.21 -3.71
N VAL A 153 -9.50 0.91 -4.01
CA VAL A 153 -10.16 -0.14 -3.20
C VAL A 153 -9.64 -0.13 -1.76
N ASP A 154 -8.32 -0.08 -1.56
CA ASP A 154 -7.70 -0.06 -0.24
C ASP A 154 -8.07 1.21 0.54
N TRP A 155 -8.15 2.35 -0.15
CA TRP A 155 -8.58 3.62 0.43
C TRP A 155 -10.01 3.58 0.96
N GLN A 156 -10.94 3.01 0.20
CA GLN A 156 -12.33 2.83 0.64
C GLN A 156 -12.39 1.87 1.83
N ASN A 157 -11.80 0.69 1.72
CA ASN A 157 -11.93 -0.37 2.75
C ASN A 157 -11.24 -0.03 4.07
N ARG A 158 -10.04 0.57 4.06
CA ARG A 158 -9.26 0.79 5.28
C ARG A 158 -9.45 2.16 5.91
N PHE A 159 -9.81 3.16 5.11
CA PHE A 159 -9.88 4.56 5.54
C PHE A 159 -11.25 5.19 5.32
N ASN A 160 -12.25 4.38 4.93
CA ASN A 160 -13.64 4.80 4.71
C ASN A 160 -13.75 6.01 3.75
N GLY A 161 -12.88 6.07 2.74
CA GLY A 161 -12.85 7.16 1.78
C GLY A 161 -12.48 8.54 2.37
N ALA A 162 -11.80 8.59 3.52
CA ALA A 162 -11.40 9.85 4.13
C ALA A 162 -10.45 10.63 3.22
N VAL A 163 -10.76 11.91 2.95
CA VAL A 163 -9.91 12.81 2.18
C VAL A 163 -9.06 13.63 3.16
N THR A 164 -7.75 13.40 3.16
CA THR A 164 -6.77 14.14 3.97
C THR A 164 -5.63 14.61 3.08
N ASP A 165 -4.81 15.54 3.58
CA ASP A 165 -3.61 16.04 2.89
C ASP A 165 -2.73 14.89 2.37
N VAL A 166 -2.55 13.84 3.18
CA VAL A 166 -1.77 12.64 2.82
C VAL A 166 -2.37 11.93 1.61
N PHE A 167 -3.69 11.71 1.60
CA PHE A 167 -4.33 11.02 0.47
C PHE A 167 -4.32 11.86 -0.80
N ILE A 168 -4.53 13.18 -0.69
CA ILE A 168 -4.46 14.10 -1.83
C ILE A 168 -3.07 14.06 -2.47
N VAL A 169 -2.00 14.14 -1.67
CA VAL A 169 -0.63 14.06 -2.17
C VAL A 169 -0.38 12.71 -2.86
N LYS A 170 -0.81 11.59 -2.26
CA LYS A 170 -0.62 10.26 -2.88
C LYS A 170 -1.35 10.12 -4.21
N ILE A 171 -2.58 10.63 -4.31
CA ILE A 171 -3.35 10.61 -5.57
C ILE A 171 -2.66 11.48 -6.62
N ALA A 172 -2.23 12.69 -6.26
CA ALA A 172 -1.50 13.59 -7.15
C ALA A 172 -0.20 12.96 -7.67
N CYS A 173 0.60 12.37 -6.78
CA CYS A 173 1.82 11.64 -7.16
C CYS A 173 1.51 10.46 -8.10
N GLY A 174 0.44 9.70 -7.84
CA GLY A 174 0.00 8.60 -8.70
C GLY A 174 -0.37 9.05 -10.12
N ILE A 175 -1.07 10.20 -10.24
CA ILE A 175 -1.41 10.81 -11.53
C ILE A 175 -0.13 11.27 -12.25
N VAL A 176 0.76 11.99 -11.55
CA VAL A 176 2.03 12.45 -12.12
C VAL A 176 2.81 11.27 -12.67
N VAL A 177 3.04 10.24 -11.85
CA VAL A 177 3.78 9.03 -12.27
C VAL A 177 3.14 8.37 -13.48
N THR A 178 1.81 8.27 -13.52
CA THR A 178 1.10 7.64 -14.65
C THR A 178 1.30 8.43 -15.94
N VAL A 179 1.08 9.74 -15.90
CA VAL A 179 1.20 10.61 -17.08
C VAL A 179 2.65 10.65 -17.56
N THR A 180 3.61 10.86 -16.65
CA THR A 180 5.03 10.95 -17.02
C THR A 180 5.57 9.60 -17.49
N ALA A 181 5.17 8.48 -16.88
CA ALA A 181 5.63 7.15 -17.30
C ALA A 181 5.16 6.82 -18.70
N TRP A 182 3.88 7.04 -19.03
CA TRP A 182 3.36 6.83 -20.38
C TRP A 182 4.02 7.76 -21.40
N PHE A 183 4.16 9.04 -21.05
CA PHE A 183 4.78 10.02 -21.92
C PHE A 183 6.24 9.66 -22.23
N LEU A 184 7.05 9.36 -21.21
CA LEU A 184 8.45 8.96 -21.37
C LEU A 184 8.59 7.60 -22.08
N PHE A 185 7.68 6.65 -21.82
CA PHE A 185 7.68 5.35 -22.50
C PHE A 185 7.45 5.53 -24.00
N ILE A 186 6.41 6.27 -24.39
CA ILE A 186 6.12 6.58 -25.79
C ILE A 186 7.29 7.36 -26.41
N TRP A 187 7.86 8.32 -25.69
CA TRP A 187 9.04 9.06 -26.14
C TRP A 187 10.18 8.10 -26.47
N LEU A 188 10.53 7.18 -25.58
CA LEU A 188 11.61 6.22 -25.79
C LEU A 188 11.34 5.22 -26.91
N LEU A 189 10.08 4.89 -27.20
CA LEU A 189 9.71 4.06 -28.35
C LEU A 189 9.91 4.80 -29.69
N VAL A 190 9.62 6.11 -29.73
CA VAL A 190 9.71 6.92 -30.95
C VAL A 190 11.14 7.43 -31.18
N ASN A 191 11.82 7.89 -30.13
CA ASN A 191 13.14 8.49 -30.18
C ASN A 191 14.03 7.96 -29.02
N PRO A 192 14.56 6.73 -29.14
CA PRO A 192 15.48 6.19 -28.14
C PRO A 192 16.82 6.94 -28.10
N GLN A 193 17.17 7.68 -29.14
CA GLN A 193 18.43 8.42 -29.23
C GLN A 193 18.49 9.64 -28.31
N VAL A 194 17.35 10.09 -27.76
CA VAL A 194 17.30 11.20 -26.78
C VAL A 194 18.19 10.94 -25.56
N VAL A 195 18.43 9.67 -25.23
CA VAL A 195 19.26 9.26 -24.09
C VAL A 195 20.75 9.45 -24.38
N THR A 196 21.22 9.06 -25.56
CA THR A 196 22.65 8.97 -25.89
C THR A 196 23.17 10.14 -26.71
N THR A 197 22.32 10.79 -27.50
CA THR A 197 22.72 11.84 -28.46
C THR A 197 22.32 13.22 -27.94
N PRO A 198 23.18 14.25 -28.04
CA PRO A 198 22.79 15.63 -27.73
C PRO A 198 21.63 16.11 -28.61
N GLN A 199 20.54 16.53 -27.98
CA GLN A 199 19.33 17.05 -28.63
C GLN A 199 18.72 18.14 -27.73
N THR A 200 18.04 19.15 -28.30
CA THR A 200 17.42 20.23 -27.52
C THR A 200 16.41 19.72 -26.50
N SER A 201 15.68 18.66 -26.85
CA SER A 201 14.66 18.05 -25.99
C SER A 201 15.22 17.19 -24.86
N ARG A 202 16.54 16.95 -24.82
CA ARG A 202 17.20 16.07 -23.85
C ARG A 202 17.06 16.59 -22.42
N VAL A 203 17.15 17.90 -22.21
CA VAL A 203 16.98 18.52 -20.89
C VAL A 203 15.58 18.25 -20.33
N ALA A 204 14.55 18.45 -21.15
CA ALA A 204 13.17 18.16 -20.75
C ALA A 204 12.97 16.66 -20.43
N PHE A 205 13.55 15.78 -21.24
CA PHE A 205 13.49 14.33 -21.01
C PHE A 205 14.05 13.93 -19.63
N PHE A 206 15.24 14.42 -19.26
CA PHE A 206 15.82 14.15 -17.94
C PHE A 206 15.04 14.79 -16.81
N ALA A 207 14.57 16.03 -16.98
CA ALA A 207 13.77 16.72 -15.97
C ALA A 207 12.48 15.94 -15.64
N ILE A 208 11.78 15.44 -16.67
CA ILE A 208 10.55 14.65 -16.47
C ILE A 208 10.86 13.31 -15.76
N ASN A 209 11.98 12.66 -16.07
CA ASN A 209 12.41 11.45 -15.35
C ASN A 209 12.65 11.72 -13.86
N LEU A 210 13.29 12.84 -13.52
CA LEU A 210 13.52 13.24 -12.12
C LEU A 210 12.22 13.59 -11.40
N ILE A 211 11.30 14.31 -12.06
CA ILE A 211 9.97 14.62 -11.51
C ILE A 211 9.20 13.34 -11.23
N MET A 212 9.20 12.39 -12.16
CA MET A 212 8.55 11.08 -12.01
C MET A 212 9.13 10.30 -10.82
N LEU A 213 10.46 10.27 -10.69
CA LEU A 213 11.15 9.61 -9.58
C LEU A 213 10.82 10.26 -8.24
N ALA A 214 10.82 11.59 -8.18
CA ALA A 214 10.46 12.34 -6.97
C ALA A 214 9.00 12.08 -6.56
N ALA A 215 8.08 12.05 -7.52
CA ALA A 215 6.68 11.74 -7.27
C ALA A 215 6.51 10.30 -6.74
N ALA A 216 7.16 9.31 -7.34
CA ALA A 216 7.13 7.93 -6.88
C ALA A 216 7.72 7.77 -5.47
N GLY A 217 8.88 8.39 -5.20
CA GLY A 217 9.51 8.40 -3.89
C GLY A 217 8.63 9.04 -2.81
N THR A 218 7.99 10.17 -3.13
CA THR A 218 7.04 10.85 -2.23
C THR A 218 5.82 9.99 -1.93
N ALA A 219 5.23 9.37 -2.96
CA ALA A 219 4.12 8.44 -2.78
C ALA A 219 4.51 7.23 -1.90
N GLY A 220 5.72 6.69 -2.11
CA GLY A 220 6.29 5.62 -1.31
C GLY A 220 6.49 6.00 0.15
N TRP A 221 7.03 7.19 0.43
CA TRP A 221 7.23 7.71 1.78
C TRP A 221 5.91 7.82 2.56
N TYR A 222 4.90 8.49 1.98
CA TYR A 222 3.58 8.56 2.61
C TYR A 222 2.88 7.19 2.68
N GLY A 223 3.16 6.29 1.73
CA GLY A 223 2.74 4.90 1.80
C GLY A 223 3.29 4.17 3.01
N GLY A 224 4.61 4.24 3.24
CA GLY A 224 5.28 3.67 4.39
C GLY A 224 4.71 4.22 5.70
N LYS A 225 4.50 5.53 5.78
CA LYS A 225 3.91 6.19 6.96
C LYS A 225 2.51 5.69 7.32
N LEU A 226 1.69 5.30 6.33
CA LEU A 226 0.36 4.75 6.58
C LEU A 226 0.40 3.28 7.03
N VAL A 227 1.47 2.55 6.71
CA VAL A 227 1.67 1.14 7.07
C VAL A 227 2.35 1.03 8.43
N PHE A 228 3.49 1.70 8.59
CA PHE A 228 4.29 1.76 9.81
C PHE A 228 3.87 3.03 10.56
N ARG A 229 3.05 2.84 11.59
CA ARG A 229 2.37 3.92 12.34
C ARG A 229 3.25 4.48 13.47
N ASP A 230 4.53 4.64 13.18
CA ASP A 230 5.56 5.08 14.13
C ASP A 230 5.61 6.61 14.23
#